data_AF-A0A8J6MKN5-F1
#
_entry.id   AF-A0A8J6MKN5-F1
#
_cell.length_a   1.000
_cell.length_b   1.000
_cell.length_c   1.000
_cell.angle_alpha   90.00
_cell.angle_beta   90.00
_cell.angle_gamma   90.00
#
_symmetry.space_group_name_H-M   'P 1'
#
loop_
_entity.id
_entity.type
_entity.pdbx_description
1 polymer ?
#
loop_
_entity_poly.entity_id
_entity_poly.type
_entity_poly.pdbx_seq_one_letter_code
_entity_poly.pdbx_strand_id
1 'polypeptide(L)'
;MNIKFEHDYQNKIMTQAFVETVVLKTDADVQAWRQLWMDALKSWHSPYKSVIDGRNLTVDSSADKDAIKAAFGRLEKLMSGFFLKKAVIFGVDPELAAVIPFDSFADEDAALEAAGVRTRVAREPGDFRSSIQFQNHFRQHVVEMSFAADAVIDSKEKMQILRSKLTNNLMQWHSAWSLLIDCSQLEIKDECFAEFESMVKFLSGFFLKEVYGYQPKAKDLAYPFKTYRARHNAAGRLESEGLFSGEDANCKTRKV
;
A
#
# COMPACT_ATOMS: atom_id res chain seq x y z
N MET A 1 -7.42 1.46 24.05
CA MET A 1 -7.85 1.35 22.64
C MET A 1 -6.68 0.85 21.83
N ASN A 2 -6.70 -0.45 21.54
CA ASN A 2 -5.69 -1.11 20.71
C ASN A 2 -6.32 -1.52 19.37
N ILE A 3 -5.80 -0.98 18.27
CA ILE A 3 -6.31 -1.22 16.92
C ILE A 3 -5.18 -1.79 16.07
N LYS A 4 -5.46 -2.94 15.45
CA LYS A 4 -4.60 -3.51 14.42
C LYS A 4 -4.97 -2.90 13.08
N PHE A 5 -4.00 -2.29 12.41
CA PHE A 5 -4.13 -1.80 11.04
C PHE A 5 -3.41 -2.75 10.10
N GLU A 6 -4.08 -3.21 9.04
CA GLU A 6 -3.41 -3.88 7.92
C GLU A 6 -3.63 -3.10 6.63
N HIS A 7 -2.61 -3.14 5.79
CA HIS A 7 -2.47 -2.27 4.64
C HIS A 7 -2.39 -3.11 3.37
N ASP A 8 -3.42 -3.09 2.56
CA ASP A 8 -3.38 -3.58 1.18
C ASP A 8 -3.18 -2.39 0.24
N TYR A 9 -1.91 -2.03 0.06
CA TYR A 9 -1.52 -0.93 -0.82
C TYR A 9 -1.91 -1.16 -2.29
N GLN A 10 -2.02 -2.42 -2.74
CA GLN A 10 -2.34 -2.74 -4.13
C GLN A 10 -3.80 -2.39 -4.43
N ASN A 11 -4.69 -2.79 -3.54
CA ASN A 11 -6.12 -2.52 -3.68
C ASN A 11 -6.53 -1.18 -3.05
N LYS A 12 -5.56 -0.47 -2.44
CA LYS A 12 -5.77 0.78 -1.69
C LYS A 12 -6.82 0.59 -0.60
N ILE A 13 -6.71 -0.51 0.14
CA ILE A 13 -7.58 -0.84 1.26
C ILE A 13 -6.76 -0.81 2.54
N MET A 14 -7.36 -0.28 3.58
CA MET A 14 -6.86 -0.41 4.94
C MET A 14 -7.92 -1.14 5.77
N THR A 15 -7.53 -2.22 6.42
CA THR A 15 -8.38 -2.91 7.38
C THR A 15 -8.06 -2.42 8.78
N GLN A 16 -9.09 -2.25 9.61
CA GLN A 16 -8.98 -1.87 11.02
C GLN A 16 -9.69 -2.93 11.86
N ALA A 17 -9.02 -3.47 12.86
CA ALA A 17 -9.63 -4.40 13.81
C ALA A 17 -9.31 -3.99 15.24
N PHE A 18 -10.36 -3.84 16.06
CA PHE A 18 -10.21 -3.61 17.49
C PHE A 18 -9.83 -4.91 18.17
N VAL A 19 -8.62 -4.96 18.74
CA VAL A 19 -8.05 -6.18 19.34
C VAL A 19 -8.78 -6.58 20.62
N GLU A 20 -9.24 -5.57 21.35
CA GLU A 20 -9.96 -5.68 22.62
C GLU A 20 -11.33 -5.00 22.50
N THR A 21 -12.28 -5.37 23.37
CA THR A 21 -13.57 -4.67 23.45
C THR A 21 -13.36 -3.22 23.85
N VAL A 22 -13.85 -2.31 23.02
CA VAL A 22 -13.78 -0.86 23.19
C VAL A 22 -15.20 -0.31 23.32
N VAL A 23 -15.45 0.40 24.42
CA VAL A 23 -16.72 1.07 24.68
C VAL A 23 -16.51 2.57 24.55
N LEU A 24 -17.19 3.19 23.57
CA LEU A 24 -17.15 4.64 23.37
C LEU A 24 -18.06 5.32 24.39
N LYS A 25 -17.47 6.19 25.23
CA LYS A 25 -18.19 6.91 26.29
C LYS A 25 -18.31 8.40 25.98
N THR A 26 -17.34 8.95 25.25
CA THR A 26 -17.20 10.38 25.01
C THR A 26 -16.69 10.67 23.60
N ASP A 27 -16.76 11.94 23.19
CA ASP A 27 -16.15 12.39 21.94
C ASP A 27 -14.61 12.26 21.93
N ALA A 28 -13.98 12.28 23.10
CA ALA A 28 -12.54 12.06 23.27
C ALA A 28 -12.11 10.65 22.80
N ASP A 29 -12.96 9.63 22.99
CA ASP A 29 -12.68 8.27 22.50
C ASP A 29 -12.61 8.25 20.98
N VAL A 30 -13.50 8.98 20.30
CA VAL A 30 -13.48 9.15 18.84
C VAL A 30 -12.22 9.93 18.40
N GLN A 31 -11.78 10.93 19.18
CA GLN A 31 -10.53 11.63 18.89
C GLN A 31 -9.30 10.74 19.07
N ALA A 32 -9.31 9.83 20.05
CA ALA A 32 -8.24 8.85 20.24
C ALA A 32 -8.17 7.87 19.06
N TRP A 33 -9.31 7.36 18.59
CA TRP A 33 -9.37 6.55 17.37
C TRP A 33 -8.84 7.33 16.16
N ARG A 34 -9.30 8.58 15.97
CA ARG A 34 -8.78 9.45 14.91
C ARG A 34 -7.25 9.57 14.94
N GLN A 35 -6.67 9.75 16.12
CA GLN A 35 -5.21 9.90 16.25
C GLN A 35 -4.49 8.60 15.86
N LEU A 36 -4.95 7.45 16.35
CA LEU A 36 -4.39 6.14 15.97
C LEU A 36 -4.50 5.89 14.46
N TRP A 37 -5.64 6.26 13.88
CA TRP A 37 -5.86 6.14 12.44
C TRP A 37 -4.90 7.06 11.67
N MET A 38 -4.76 8.32 12.06
CA MET A 38 -3.79 9.24 11.44
C MET A 38 -2.35 8.75 11.58
N ASP A 39 -2.00 8.16 12.72
CA ASP A 39 -0.67 7.58 12.95
C ASP A 39 -0.40 6.38 12.03
N ALA A 40 -1.40 5.52 11.80
CA ALA A 40 -1.33 4.43 10.83
C ALA A 40 -1.20 4.92 9.38
N LEU A 41 -1.68 6.13 9.10
CA LEU A 41 -1.59 6.77 7.78
C LEU A 41 -0.31 7.59 7.56
N LYS A 42 0.61 7.69 8.52
CA LYS A 42 1.85 8.48 8.35
C LYS A 42 2.67 8.08 7.11
N SER A 43 2.55 6.83 6.67
CA SER A 43 3.18 6.32 5.44
C SER A 43 2.26 6.30 4.22
N TRP A 44 1.00 6.70 4.36
CA TRP A 44 -0.05 6.51 3.37
C TRP A 44 -0.41 7.83 2.66
N HIS A 45 -0.08 7.97 1.38
CA HIS A 45 -0.23 9.22 0.63
C HIS A 45 -1.24 9.16 -0.53
N SER A 46 -1.93 8.03 -0.70
CA SER A 46 -2.94 7.83 -1.75
C SER A 46 -4.35 7.74 -1.17
N PRO A 47 -5.39 8.18 -1.88
CA PRO A 47 -6.76 7.94 -1.41
C PRO A 47 -7.07 6.44 -1.30
N TYR A 48 -7.61 6.00 -0.16
CA TYR A 48 -7.87 4.58 0.17
C TYR A 48 -9.31 4.32 0.60
N LYS A 49 -9.67 3.05 0.71
CA LYS A 49 -10.93 2.59 1.29
C LYS A 49 -10.66 1.91 2.63
N SER A 50 -11.47 2.18 3.65
CA SER A 50 -11.35 1.52 4.95
C SER A 50 -12.39 0.44 5.11
N VAL A 51 -11.97 -0.72 5.60
CA VAL A 51 -12.86 -1.79 6.08
C VAL A 51 -12.62 -1.93 7.58
N ILE A 52 -13.66 -1.76 8.39
CA ILE A 52 -13.54 -1.69 9.84
C ILE A 52 -14.30 -2.89 10.43
N ASP A 53 -13.60 -3.72 11.21
CA ASP A 53 -14.20 -4.75 12.04
C ASP A 53 -14.70 -4.13 13.33
N GLY A 54 -16.01 -3.94 13.43
CA GLY A 54 -16.70 -3.33 14.56
C GLY A 54 -17.14 -4.30 15.64
N ARG A 55 -16.85 -5.61 15.53
CA ARG A 55 -17.35 -6.63 16.50
C ARG A 55 -16.96 -6.37 17.95
N ASN A 56 -15.80 -5.74 18.14
CA ASN A 56 -15.26 -5.37 19.44
C ASN A 56 -15.48 -3.88 19.76
N LEU A 57 -16.36 -3.19 19.06
CA LEU A 57 -16.67 -1.78 19.28
C LEU A 57 -18.13 -1.63 19.67
N THR A 58 -18.40 -0.93 20.76
CA THR A 58 -19.77 -0.58 21.19
C THR A 58 -19.83 0.86 21.67
N VAL A 59 -21.04 1.41 21.80
CA VAL A 59 -21.29 2.71 22.45
C VAL A 59 -21.89 2.48 23.83
N ASP A 60 -21.46 3.24 24.83
CA ASP A 60 -22.06 3.20 26.17
C ASP A 60 -23.51 3.72 26.10
N SER A 61 -24.45 3.00 26.69
CA SER A 61 -25.87 3.35 26.65
C SER A 61 -26.18 4.66 27.37
N SER A 62 -25.33 5.08 28.31
CA SER A 62 -25.44 6.33 29.06
C SER A 62 -24.67 7.50 28.44
N ALA A 63 -23.95 7.28 27.34
CA ALA A 63 -23.15 8.32 26.70
C ALA A 63 -24.00 9.38 26.00
N ASP A 64 -23.41 10.57 25.85
CA ASP A 64 -23.92 11.60 24.96
C ASP A 64 -23.69 11.20 23.49
N LYS A 65 -24.70 10.52 22.93
CA LYS A 65 -24.67 9.99 21.55
C LYS A 65 -24.57 11.10 20.50
N ASP A 66 -25.10 12.29 20.77
CA ASP A 66 -25.04 13.42 19.84
C ASP A 66 -23.61 13.99 19.78
N ALA A 67 -22.94 14.10 20.93
CA ALA A 67 -21.53 14.51 20.97
C ALA A 67 -20.62 13.51 20.24
N ILE A 68 -20.83 12.21 20.45
CA ILE A 68 -20.08 11.13 19.76
C ILE A 68 -20.34 11.18 18.25
N LYS A 69 -21.60 11.31 17.83
CA LYS A 69 -21.97 11.43 16.41
C LYS A 69 -21.34 12.66 15.75
N ALA A 70 -21.35 13.80 16.43
CA ALA A 70 -20.68 15.01 15.94
C ALA A 70 -19.16 14.81 15.82
N ALA A 71 -18.54 14.09 16.75
CA ALA A 71 -17.13 13.74 16.71
C ALA A 71 -16.77 12.85 15.53
N PHE A 72 -17.61 11.85 15.25
CA PHE A 72 -17.44 11.01 14.06
C PHE A 72 -17.62 11.78 12.76
N GLY A 73 -18.58 12.71 12.69
CA GLY A 73 -18.72 13.59 11.52
C GLY A 73 -17.47 14.45 11.28
N ARG A 74 -16.81 14.93 12.35
CA ARG A 74 -15.52 15.63 12.25
C ARG A 74 -14.41 14.70 11.77
N LEU A 75 -14.36 13.47 12.28
CA LEU A 75 -13.41 12.44 11.84
C LEU A 75 -13.60 12.16 10.35
N GLU A 76 -14.81 11.81 9.91
CA GLU A 76 -15.10 11.50 8.51
C GLU A 76 -14.74 12.65 7.58
N LYS A 77 -15.14 13.89 7.92
CA LYS A 77 -14.83 15.07 7.13
C LYS A 77 -13.32 15.29 7.00
N LEU A 78 -12.56 15.09 8.09
CA LEU A 78 -11.11 15.16 8.04
C LEU A 78 -10.55 14.07 7.13
N MET A 79 -10.90 12.81 7.38
CA MET A 79 -10.35 11.68 6.65
C MET A 79 -10.68 11.76 5.17
N SER A 80 -11.93 12.07 4.79
CA SER A 80 -12.37 12.19 3.40
C SER A 80 -11.76 13.37 2.66
N GLY A 81 -11.47 14.47 3.37
CA GLY A 81 -10.80 15.64 2.79
C GLY A 81 -9.36 15.37 2.34
N PHE A 82 -8.68 14.39 2.94
CA PHE A 82 -7.26 14.13 2.67
C PHE A 82 -7.00 12.74 2.06
N PHE A 83 -7.62 11.67 2.57
CA PHE A 83 -7.16 10.30 2.33
C PHE A 83 -8.25 9.26 2.09
N LEU A 84 -9.48 9.45 2.59
CA LEU A 84 -10.50 8.40 2.63
C LEU A 84 -11.51 8.55 1.48
N LYS A 85 -11.54 7.58 0.56
CA LYS A 85 -12.57 7.49 -0.49
C LYS A 85 -13.88 6.92 0.01
N LYS A 86 -13.80 5.91 0.88
CA LYS A 86 -14.97 5.20 1.44
C LYS A 86 -14.55 4.49 2.72
N ALA A 87 -15.40 4.50 3.74
CA ALA A 87 -15.28 3.62 4.89
C ALA A 87 -16.54 2.76 5.00
N VAL A 88 -16.33 1.48 5.28
CA VAL A 88 -17.38 0.53 5.62
C VAL A 88 -17.04 -0.11 6.96
N ILE A 89 -18.07 -0.50 7.70
CA ILE A 89 -17.93 -1.16 8.99
C ILE A 89 -18.84 -2.38 9.05
N PHE A 90 -18.43 -3.46 9.73
CA PHE A 90 -19.27 -4.63 9.94
C PHE A 90 -19.30 -5.09 11.39
N GLY A 91 -20.30 -5.90 11.74
CA GLY A 91 -20.41 -6.51 13.06
C GLY A 91 -20.73 -5.53 14.19
N VAL A 92 -21.35 -4.39 13.86
CA VAL A 92 -21.75 -3.37 14.84
C VAL A 92 -23.18 -3.60 15.35
N ASP A 93 -23.42 -3.24 16.60
CA ASP A 93 -24.77 -3.19 17.15
C ASP A 93 -25.58 -1.99 16.60
N PRO A 94 -26.93 -2.01 16.71
CA PRO A 94 -27.77 -0.94 16.18
C PRO A 94 -27.54 0.44 16.81
N GLU A 95 -27.10 0.51 18.07
CA GLU A 95 -26.86 1.79 18.74
C GLU A 95 -25.61 2.46 18.17
N LEU A 96 -24.56 1.68 17.94
CA LEU A 96 -23.33 2.14 17.32
C LEU A 96 -23.55 2.50 15.85
N ALA A 97 -24.31 1.70 15.10
CA ALA A 97 -24.66 1.99 13.71
C ALA A 97 -25.40 3.34 13.54
N ALA A 98 -26.14 3.79 14.56
CA ALA A 98 -26.86 5.06 14.52
C ALA A 98 -25.97 6.31 14.70
N VAL A 99 -24.77 6.14 15.25
CA VAL A 99 -23.84 7.25 15.56
C VAL A 99 -22.62 7.29 14.63
N ILE A 100 -22.24 6.17 14.01
CA ILE A 100 -21.12 6.10 13.05
C ILE A 100 -21.61 6.52 11.65
N PRO A 101 -20.83 7.32 10.89
CA PRO A 101 -21.20 7.81 9.56
C PRO A 101 -20.86 6.83 8.42
N PHE A 102 -20.36 5.64 8.74
CA PHE A 102 -19.89 4.66 7.76
C PHE A 102 -21.01 3.69 7.38
N ASP A 103 -20.99 3.24 6.13
CA ASP A 103 -21.91 2.19 5.67
C ASP A 103 -21.70 0.93 6.54
N SER A 104 -22.76 0.48 7.21
CA SER A 104 -22.73 -0.66 8.13
C SER A 104 -23.27 -1.93 7.48
N PHE A 105 -22.55 -3.04 7.65
CA PHE A 105 -22.88 -4.35 7.07
C PHE A 105 -22.96 -5.43 8.14
N ALA A 106 -23.68 -6.52 7.83
CA ALA A 106 -23.87 -7.62 8.77
C ALA A 106 -22.58 -8.41 9.02
N ASP A 107 -21.80 -8.64 7.97
CA ASP A 107 -20.59 -9.46 7.99
C ASP A 107 -19.46 -8.86 7.15
N GLU A 108 -18.28 -9.47 7.29
CA GLU A 108 -17.05 -9.06 6.64
C GLU A 108 -17.14 -9.16 5.10
N ASP A 109 -17.76 -10.22 4.58
CA ASP A 109 -17.87 -10.46 3.14
C ASP A 109 -18.71 -9.36 2.46
N ALA A 110 -19.85 -9.00 3.04
CA ALA A 110 -20.69 -7.91 2.54
C ALA A 110 -19.97 -6.55 2.61
N ALA A 111 -19.20 -6.30 3.68
CA ALA A 111 -18.40 -5.08 3.79
C ALA A 111 -17.28 -5.04 2.75
N LEU A 112 -16.58 -6.15 2.52
CA LEU A 112 -15.53 -6.27 1.50
C LEU A 112 -16.11 -6.06 0.10
N GLU A 113 -17.25 -6.67 -0.22
CA GLU A 113 -17.94 -6.45 -1.50
C GLU A 113 -18.33 -4.98 -1.68
N ALA A 114 -18.91 -4.35 -0.66
CA ALA A 114 -19.32 -2.95 -0.70
C ALA A 114 -18.13 -1.96 -0.74
N ALA A 115 -16.99 -2.35 -0.20
CA ALA A 115 -15.72 -1.65 -0.37
C ALA A 115 -15.11 -1.92 -1.78
N GLY A 116 -15.71 -2.78 -2.59
CA GLY A 116 -15.23 -3.13 -3.94
C GLY A 116 -13.97 -3.99 -3.90
N VAL A 117 -13.75 -4.70 -2.79
CA VAL A 117 -12.74 -5.74 -2.65
C VAL A 117 -13.33 -7.00 -3.26
N ARG A 118 -13.20 -7.16 -4.58
CA ARG A 118 -13.59 -8.43 -5.21
C ARG A 118 -12.69 -9.53 -4.62
N THR A 119 -13.31 -10.52 -3.97
CA THR A 119 -12.68 -11.78 -3.59
C THR A 119 -11.83 -12.26 -4.76
N ARG A 120 -10.58 -12.64 -4.45
CA ARG A 120 -9.65 -13.17 -5.45
C ARG A 120 -10.31 -14.36 -6.13
N VAL A 121 -10.90 -14.15 -7.29
CA VAL A 121 -10.96 -15.19 -8.30
C VAL A 121 -9.52 -15.63 -8.48
N ALA A 122 -9.23 -16.90 -8.26
CA ALA A 122 -7.94 -17.49 -8.62
C ALA A 122 -7.67 -17.06 -10.06
N ARG A 123 -6.78 -16.09 -10.24
CA ARG A 123 -6.52 -15.53 -11.56
C ARG A 123 -5.79 -16.62 -12.31
N GLU A 124 -6.41 -17.05 -13.40
CA GLU A 124 -5.81 -17.96 -14.37
C GLU A 124 -4.32 -17.60 -14.58
N PRO A 125 -3.42 -18.61 -14.63
CA PRO A 125 -2.03 -18.37 -14.96
C PRO A 125 -1.98 -17.80 -16.38
N GLY A 126 -1.77 -16.49 -16.52
CA GLY A 126 -1.72 -15.87 -17.86
C GLY A 126 -1.35 -14.40 -17.96
N ASP A 127 -1.72 -13.54 -17.00
CA ASP A 127 -1.41 -12.10 -17.12
C ASP A 127 -0.17 -11.70 -16.31
N PHE A 128 0.97 -11.52 -17.00
CA PHE A 128 2.23 -10.99 -16.44
C PHE A 128 2.03 -9.68 -15.67
N ARG A 129 1.08 -8.83 -16.09
CA ARG A 129 0.79 -7.57 -15.37
C ARG A 129 0.26 -7.79 -13.96
N SER A 130 -0.45 -8.90 -13.76
CA SER A 130 -1.10 -9.24 -12.51
C SER A 130 -0.15 -9.96 -11.53
N SER A 131 0.95 -10.54 -12.03
CA SER A 131 1.95 -11.18 -11.17
C SER A 131 2.88 -10.17 -10.49
N ILE A 132 3.08 -8.97 -11.07
CA ILE A 132 3.94 -7.93 -10.48
C ILE A 132 3.28 -7.34 -9.22
N GLN A 133 3.97 -7.46 -8.09
CA GLN A 133 3.59 -6.93 -6.79
C GLN A 133 4.61 -5.88 -6.34
N PHE A 134 4.12 -4.84 -5.64
CA PHE A 134 4.98 -3.81 -5.04
C PHE A 134 4.65 -3.64 -3.56
N GLN A 135 5.70 -3.48 -2.76
CA GLN A 135 5.65 -3.06 -1.36
C GLN A 135 6.53 -1.81 -1.20
N ASN A 136 5.95 -0.71 -0.76
CA ASN A 136 6.68 0.54 -0.59
C ASN A 136 7.11 0.70 0.87
N HIS A 137 8.41 0.69 1.13
CA HIS A 137 9.03 0.92 2.44
C HIS A 137 9.36 2.40 2.60
N PHE A 138 8.35 3.18 2.95
CA PHE A 138 8.41 4.65 2.98
C PHE A 138 9.54 5.21 3.84
N ARG A 139 9.76 4.64 5.03
CA ARG A 139 10.81 5.13 5.95
C ARG A 139 12.21 4.99 5.34
N GLN A 140 12.42 3.98 4.52
CA GLN A 140 13.69 3.70 3.84
C GLN A 140 13.75 4.28 2.43
N HIS A 141 12.66 4.86 1.91
CA HIS A 141 12.53 5.25 0.50
C HIS A 141 12.88 4.11 -0.47
N VAL A 142 12.44 2.89 -0.15
CA VAL A 142 12.67 1.68 -0.98
C VAL A 142 11.34 1.12 -1.47
N VAL A 143 11.22 0.88 -2.78
CA VAL A 143 10.15 0.07 -3.36
C VAL A 143 10.68 -1.34 -3.53
N GLU A 144 10.02 -2.31 -2.94
CA GLU A 144 10.30 -3.73 -3.14
C GLU A 144 9.31 -4.31 -4.15
N MET A 145 9.84 -4.92 -5.20
CA MET A 145 9.08 -5.57 -6.26
C MET A 145 9.24 -7.07 -6.16
N SER A 146 8.13 -7.80 -6.19
CA SER A 146 8.11 -9.26 -6.21
C SER A 146 7.11 -9.77 -7.25
N PHE A 147 7.14 -11.07 -7.50
CA PHE A 147 6.23 -11.73 -8.42
C PHE A 147 5.39 -12.76 -7.63
N ALA A 148 4.10 -12.85 -7.96
CA ALA A 148 3.17 -13.78 -7.32
C ALA A 148 3.30 -15.22 -7.84
N ALA A 149 3.89 -15.37 -9.02
CA ALA A 149 4.18 -16.63 -9.70
C ALA A 149 5.43 -16.45 -10.56
N ASP A 150 5.95 -17.56 -11.07
CA ASP A 150 7.06 -17.59 -12.01
C ASP A 150 6.83 -16.62 -13.19
N ALA A 151 7.73 -15.66 -13.33
CA ALA A 151 7.66 -14.57 -14.25
C ALA A 151 8.89 -14.57 -15.16
N VAL A 152 8.65 -14.76 -16.47
CA VAL A 152 9.69 -14.70 -17.49
C VAL A 152 9.46 -13.47 -18.35
N ILE A 153 10.44 -12.57 -18.38
CA ILE A 153 10.47 -11.39 -19.22
C ILE A 153 11.28 -11.73 -20.47
N ASP A 154 10.57 -12.04 -21.55
CA ASP A 154 11.06 -12.55 -22.83
C ASP A 154 10.59 -11.70 -24.02
N SER A 155 10.00 -10.53 -23.76
CA SER A 155 9.45 -9.69 -24.82
C SER A 155 9.44 -8.21 -24.45
N LYS A 156 9.49 -7.38 -25.50
CA LYS A 156 9.31 -5.93 -25.36
C LYS A 156 7.97 -5.57 -24.75
N GLU A 157 6.92 -6.34 -25.03
CA GLU A 157 5.59 -6.12 -24.45
C GLU A 157 5.61 -6.26 -22.93
N LYS A 158 6.19 -7.35 -22.41
CA LYS A 158 6.37 -7.54 -20.96
C LYS A 158 7.24 -6.43 -20.35
N MET A 159 8.24 -5.93 -21.09
CA MET A 159 9.01 -4.77 -20.65
C MET A 159 8.21 -3.48 -20.58
N GLN A 160 7.33 -3.21 -21.55
CA GLN A 160 6.43 -2.07 -21.47
C GLN A 160 5.41 -2.21 -20.33
N ILE A 161 4.92 -3.43 -20.06
CA ILE A 161 4.07 -3.71 -18.90
C ILE A 161 4.80 -3.38 -17.59
N LEU A 162 6.04 -3.86 -17.42
CA LEU A 162 6.86 -3.57 -16.24
C LEU A 162 7.10 -2.06 -16.09
N ARG A 163 7.52 -1.39 -17.18
CA ARG A 163 7.73 0.06 -17.19
C ARG A 163 6.48 0.82 -16.79
N SER A 164 5.32 0.47 -17.34
CA SER A 164 4.05 1.10 -17.00
C SER A 164 3.71 0.91 -15.52
N LYS A 165 3.91 -0.30 -14.98
CA LYS A 165 3.68 -0.62 -13.56
C LYS A 165 4.60 0.14 -12.63
N LEU A 166 5.90 0.16 -12.90
CA LEU A 166 6.89 0.91 -12.14
C LEU A 166 6.61 2.42 -12.20
N THR A 167 6.36 2.96 -13.38
CA THR A 167 6.04 4.39 -13.56
C THR A 167 4.80 4.77 -12.77
N ASN A 168 3.73 3.98 -12.83
CA ASN A 168 2.49 4.26 -12.10
C ASN A 168 2.65 4.16 -10.58
N ASN A 169 3.53 3.27 -10.09
CA ASN A 169 3.86 3.21 -8.67
C ASN A 169 4.70 4.43 -8.28
N LEU A 170 5.83 4.64 -8.96
CA LEU A 170 6.83 5.66 -8.62
C LEU A 170 6.31 7.10 -8.81
N MET A 171 5.49 7.37 -9.82
CA MET A 171 4.88 8.69 -10.03
C MET A 171 3.94 9.14 -8.91
N GLN A 172 3.43 8.21 -8.09
CA GLN A 172 2.63 8.58 -6.93
C GLN A 172 3.49 9.25 -5.85
N TRP A 173 4.82 9.11 -5.94
CA TRP A 173 5.76 9.58 -4.95
C TRP A 173 6.52 10.78 -5.52
N HIS A 174 6.37 11.95 -4.90
CA HIS A 174 7.08 13.18 -5.27
C HIS A 174 8.53 13.19 -4.75
N SER A 175 9.23 12.05 -4.80
CA SER A 175 10.61 11.86 -4.36
C SER A 175 11.26 10.71 -5.17
N ALA A 176 12.59 10.64 -5.21
CA ALA A 176 13.30 9.52 -5.82
C ALA A 176 13.44 8.34 -4.82
N TRP A 177 13.21 7.11 -5.30
CA TRP A 177 13.20 5.87 -4.52
C TRP A 177 14.22 4.87 -5.04
N SER A 178 14.67 3.96 -4.18
CA SER A 178 15.46 2.80 -4.64
C SER A 178 14.54 1.61 -4.91
N LEU A 179 14.84 0.82 -5.93
CA LEU A 179 14.09 -0.38 -6.28
C LEU A 179 14.84 -1.64 -5.84
N LEU A 180 14.19 -2.43 -4.99
CA LEU A 180 14.65 -3.74 -4.58
C LEU A 180 13.80 -4.80 -5.30
N ILE A 181 14.41 -5.77 -5.96
CA ILE A 181 13.73 -6.78 -6.77
C ILE A 181 13.94 -8.17 -6.18
N ASP A 182 12.86 -8.85 -5.81
CA ASP A 182 12.89 -10.28 -5.50
C ASP A 182 13.07 -11.08 -6.80
N CYS A 183 14.22 -11.73 -6.94
CA CYS A 183 14.55 -12.51 -8.12
C CYS A 183 14.12 -13.97 -8.01
N SER A 184 13.50 -14.42 -6.91
CA SER A 184 13.21 -15.83 -6.64
C SER A 184 12.29 -16.48 -7.69
N GLN A 185 11.41 -15.68 -8.28
CA GLN A 185 10.47 -16.10 -9.32
C GLN A 185 10.71 -15.38 -10.65
N LEU A 186 11.78 -14.59 -10.77
CA LEU A 186 12.03 -13.74 -11.93
C LEU A 186 13.11 -14.33 -12.83
N GLU A 187 12.83 -14.38 -14.12
CA GLU A 187 13.81 -14.56 -15.19
C GLU A 187 13.68 -13.41 -16.19
N ILE A 188 14.80 -12.81 -16.59
CA ILE A 188 14.85 -11.82 -17.67
C ILE A 188 15.73 -12.42 -18.76
N LYS A 189 15.21 -12.57 -19.98
CA LYS A 189 16.02 -13.02 -21.11
C LYS A 189 16.99 -11.93 -21.53
N ASP A 190 18.21 -12.31 -21.91
CA ASP A 190 19.30 -11.38 -22.26
C ASP A 190 18.90 -10.35 -23.34
N GLU A 191 18.06 -10.74 -24.29
CA GLU A 191 17.50 -9.86 -25.32
C GLU A 191 16.70 -8.67 -24.78
N CYS A 192 16.22 -8.76 -23.54
CA CYS A 192 15.50 -7.69 -22.86
C CYS A 192 16.39 -6.78 -21.99
N PHE A 193 17.69 -7.07 -21.83
CA PHE A 193 18.57 -6.31 -20.93
C PHE A 193 18.72 -4.86 -21.37
N ALA A 194 18.94 -4.60 -22.65
CA ALA A 194 19.07 -3.25 -23.19
C ALA A 194 17.78 -2.42 -22.99
N GLU A 195 16.61 -3.06 -23.13
CA GLU A 195 15.31 -2.41 -22.90
C GLU A 195 15.11 -2.10 -21.40
N PHE A 196 15.53 -3.01 -20.52
CA PHE A 196 15.51 -2.80 -19.08
C PHE A 196 16.42 -1.64 -18.66
N GLU A 197 17.65 -1.59 -19.16
CA GLU A 197 18.59 -0.49 -18.89
C GLU A 197 18.04 0.86 -19.37
N SER A 198 17.43 0.89 -20.55
CA SER A 198 16.75 2.08 -21.09
C SER A 198 15.61 2.54 -20.18
N MET A 199 14.80 1.61 -19.69
CA MET A 199 13.73 1.88 -18.71
C MET A 199 14.30 2.45 -17.40
N VAL A 200 15.35 1.85 -16.84
CA VAL A 200 15.99 2.32 -15.60
C VAL A 200 16.55 3.72 -15.80
N LYS A 201 17.23 3.99 -16.92
CA LYS A 201 17.77 5.32 -17.23
C LYS A 201 16.67 6.37 -17.31
N PHE A 202 15.54 6.05 -17.93
CA PHE A 202 14.37 6.94 -17.97
C PHE A 202 13.83 7.22 -16.56
N LEU A 203 13.60 6.18 -15.76
CA LEU A 203 13.07 6.33 -14.40
C LEU A 203 14.04 7.06 -13.48
N SER A 204 15.34 6.90 -13.68
CA SER A 204 16.37 7.53 -12.84
C SER A 204 16.47 9.04 -13.03
N GLY A 205 15.97 9.56 -14.16
CA GLY A 205 15.87 11.01 -14.38
C GLY A 205 14.83 11.70 -13.49
N PHE A 206 13.94 10.96 -12.83
CA PHE A 206 12.79 11.54 -12.13
C PHE A 206 12.49 10.91 -10.76
N PHE A 207 12.46 9.57 -10.68
CA PHE A 207 11.82 8.85 -9.57
C PHE A 207 12.64 7.69 -9.00
N LEU A 208 13.75 7.30 -9.63
CA LEU A 208 14.52 6.10 -9.27
C LEU A 208 15.98 6.46 -8.96
N LYS A 209 16.54 5.91 -7.89
CA LYS A 209 17.95 6.12 -7.51
C LYS A 209 18.81 4.95 -7.97
N GLU A 210 18.55 3.79 -7.39
CA GLU A 210 19.28 2.56 -7.65
C GLU A 210 18.34 1.37 -7.82
N VAL A 211 18.85 0.31 -8.46
CA VAL A 211 18.14 -0.97 -8.61
C VAL A 211 19.05 -2.09 -8.10
N TYR A 212 18.56 -2.85 -7.11
CA TYR A 212 19.21 -4.07 -6.65
C TYR A 212 18.26 -5.25 -6.68
N GLY A 213 18.80 -6.42 -7.00
CA GLY A 213 18.10 -7.69 -6.89
C GLY A 213 18.57 -8.50 -5.70
N TYR A 214 17.74 -9.42 -5.23
CA TYR A 214 18.16 -10.43 -4.27
C TYR A 214 17.54 -11.79 -4.60
N GLN A 215 18.16 -12.85 -4.09
CA GLN A 215 17.71 -14.25 -4.25
C GLN A 215 17.49 -14.63 -5.73
N PRO A 216 18.56 -14.64 -6.56
CA PRO A 216 18.48 -15.12 -7.95
C PRO A 216 17.76 -16.47 -8.04
N LYS A 217 16.81 -16.61 -8.98
CA LYS A 217 16.03 -17.84 -9.19
C LYS A 217 16.91 -19.05 -9.44
N ALA A 218 17.99 -18.87 -10.21
CA ALA A 218 19.01 -19.88 -10.44
C ALA A 218 20.40 -19.22 -10.47
N LYS A 219 21.45 -20.02 -10.27
CA LYS A 219 22.84 -19.53 -10.14
C LYS A 219 23.43 -19.03 -11.47
N ASP A 220 22.92 -19.55 -12.57
CA ASP A 220 23.35 -19.33 -13.95
C ASP A 220 22.56 -18.22 -14.65
N LEU A 221 21.47 -17.73 -14.04
CA LEU A 221 20.70 -16.62 -14.57
C LEU A 221 21.42 -15.28 -14.32
N ALA A 222 21.59 -14.51 -15.38
CA ALA A 222 22.07 -13.13 -15.33
C ALA A 222 20.91 -12.15 -15.17
N TYR A 223 21.20 -10.99 -14.56
CA TYR A 223 20.24 -9.89 -14.43
C TYR A 223 20.93 -8.57 -14.81
N PRO A 224 20.20 -7.60 -15.40
CA PRO A 224 20.74 -6.30 -15.81
C PRO A 224 20.95 -5.31 -14.64
N PHE A 225 21.15 -5.82 -13.42
CA PHE A 225 21.36 -5.08 -12.19
C PHE A 225 22.15 -5.93 -11.20
N LYS A 226 22.74 -5.30 -10.18
CA LYS A 226 23.50 -6.03 -9.15
C LYS A 226 22.56 -6.90 -8.33
N THR A 227 22.92 -8.15 -8.12
CA THR A 227 22.14 -9.10 -7.32
C THR A 227 22.91 -9.57 -6.08
N TYR A 228 22.16 -9.88 -5.03
CA TYR A 228 22.71 -10.39 -3.77
C TYR A 228 22.03 -11.71 -3.38
N ARG A 229 22.71 -12.53 -2.58
CA ARG A 229 22.14 -13.82 -2.15
C ARG A 229 20.93 -13.70 -1.22
N ALA A 230 20.83 -12.61 -0.47
CA ALA A 230 19.81 -12.45 0.56
C ALA A 230 19.32 -11.00 0.61
N ARG A 231 18.04 -10.84 0.98
CA ARG A 231 17.35 -9.55 1.09
C ARG A 231 18.08 -8.55 1.98
N HIS A 232 18.52 -8.95 3.18
CA HIS A 232 19.20 -8.06 4.12
C HIS A 232 20.54 -7.53 3.59
N ASN A 233 21.24 -8.29 2.74
CA ASN A 233 22.48 -7.83 2.13
C ASN A 233 22.22 -6.77 1.06
N ALA A 234 21.17 -6.96 0.25
CA ALA A 234 20.77 -5.97 -0.74
C ALA A 234 20.23 -4.69 -0.07
N ALA A 235 19.36 -4.85 0.94
CA ALA A 235 18.81 -3.72 1.71
C ALA A 235 19.90 -2.96 2.47
N GLY A 236 20.85 -3.65 3.10
CA GLY A 236 21.96 -3.02 3.82
C GLY A 236 22.85 -2.16 2.91
N ARG A 237 22.92 -2.47 1.61
CA ARG A 237 23.63 -1.62 0.63
C ARG A 237 22.90 -0.32 0.36
N LEU A 238 21.57 -0.36 0.25
CA LEU A 238 20.72 0.82 0.12
C LEU A 238 20.77 1.71 1.37
N GLU A 239 20.82 1.11 2.56
CA GLU A 239 20.91 1.84 3.84
C GLU A 239 22.30 2.45 4.09
N SER A 240 23.37 1.80 3.61
CA SER A 240 24.75 2.26 3.83
C SER A 240 25.14 3.50 3.03
N GLU A 241 24.35 3.92 2.04
CA GLU A 241 24.65 5.11 1.23
C GLU A 241 24.22 6.44 1.86
N GLY A 242 23.55 6.43 3.03
CA GLY A 242 23.36 7.62 3.85
C GLY A 242 21.91 8.00 4.10
N LEU A 243 21.69 8.73 5.19
CA LEU A 243 20.42 9.34 5.58
C LEU A 243 19.97 10.35 4.52
N PHE A 244 19.25 9.91 3.49
CA PHE A 244 18.77 10.79 2.42
C PHE A 244 17.41 11.39 2.77
N SER A 245 17.35 12.71 2.98
CA SER A 245 16.09 13.45 3.00
C SER A 245 15.41 13.33 1.63
N GLY A 246 14.09 13.18 1.63
CA GLY A 246 13.27 13.02 0.42
C GLY A 246 13.12 14.29 -0.43
N GLU A 247 14.09 15.20 -0.43
CA GLU A 247 13.95 16.55 -0.99
C GLU A 247 14.19 16.65 -2.52
N ASP A 248 14.80 15.65 -3.16
CA ASP A 248 15.20 15.77 -4.58
C ASP A 248 14.31 14.95 -5.54
N ALA A 249 13.01 15.25 -5.62
CA ALA A 249 12.30 15.02 -6.89
C ALA A 249 12.36 16.28 -7.75
N ASN A 250 13.02 16.18 -8.90
CA ASN A 250 13.05 17.26 -9.88
C ASN A 250 11.75 17.29 -10.72
N CYS A 251 10.61 17.58 -10.08
CA CYS A 251 9.31 17.70 -10.76
C CYS A 251 9.18 18.95 -11.66
N LYS A 252 10.23 19.76 -11.81
CA LYS A 252 10.23 21.00 -12.60
C LYS A 252 10.23 20.80 -14.13
N THR A 253 10.23 19.57 -14.63
CA THR A 253 10.27 19.26 -16.06
C THR A 253 8.91 19.13 -16.73
N ARG A 254 7.79 19.23 -15.99
CA ARG A 254 6.47 19.44 -16.61
C ARG A 254 6.38 20.88 -17.13
N LYS A 255 6.79 21.09 -18.38
CA LYS A 255 6.35 22.27 -19.14
C LYS A 255 4.83 22.17 -19.32
N VAL A 256 4.15 23.20 -18.84
CA VAL A 256 2.75 23.56 -19.17
C VAL A 256 2.64 23.78 -20.66
#